data_AF-A0A8S3GH55-F1
#
_entry.id   AF-A0A8S3GH55-F1
#
_cell.length_a   1.000
_cell.length_b   1.000
_cell.length_c   1.000
_cell.angle_alpha   90.00
_cell.angle_beta   90.00
_cell.angle_gamma   90.00
#
_symmetry.space_group_name_H-M   'P 1'
#
loop_
_entity.id
_entity.type
_entity.pdbx_description
1 polymer ?
#
loop_
_entity_poly.entity_id
_entity_poly.type
_entity_poly.pdbx_seq_one_letter_code
_entity_poly.pdbx_strand_id
1 'polypeptide(L)'
;LITDSASNNIAAFSGLIIPGFECYFQRDDDDELYSDWYNDGEQTESDDAKIDNNVPLDVQDVVKQFLDSIAIDDESFRLPCYAHSIQLVINDGLKGSICVQPSLEKISKIAKLSHSSTAVAERLENIQVCVPNANKTRWNSQYDMVVTVIGIQPSALNDILIQTQHRELCLKSLDYQMLNEFVSLLTL
;
A
#
# COMPACT_ATOMS: atom_id res chain seq x y z
N LEU A 1 -10.24 -21.26 -16.62
CA LEU A 1 -10.10 -21.18 -15.15
C LEU A 1 -9.13 -20.03 -14.84
N ILE A 2 -9.63 -18.88 -14.38
CA ILE A 2 -8.77 -17.88 -13.74
C ILE A 2 -8.67 -18.35 -12.30
N THR A 3 -7.53 -18.92 -11.93
CA THR A 3 -7.25 -19.20 -10.52
C THR A 3 -6.72 -17.91 -9.92
N ASP A 4 -7.50 -17.32 -9.01
CA ASP A 4 -7.04 -16.24 -8.12
C ASP A 4 -6.08 -16.82 -7.08
N SER A 5 -4.97 -17.38 -7.57
CA SER A 5 -3.90 -17.85 -6.72
C SER A 5 -3.10 -16.65 -6.27
N ALA A 6 -2.84 -16.53 -4.97
CA ALA A 6 -1.96 -15.50 -4.40
C ALA A 6 -0.62 -15.42 -5.16
N SER A 7 -0.10 -16.54 -5.65
CA SER A 7 1.13 -16.58 -6.47
C SER A 7 1.00 -15.85 -7.80
N ASN A 8 -0.16 -15.91 -8.45
CA ASN A 8 -0.42 -15.20 -9.71
C ASN A 8 -0.51 -13.68 -9.47
N ASN A 9 -1.14 -13.27 -8.37
CA ASN A 9 -1.18 -11.85 -7.97
C ASN A 9 0.22 -11.35 -7.60
N ILE A 10 1.02 -12.12 -6.87
CA ILE A 10 2.40 -11.73 -6.57
C ILE A 10 3.20 -11.60 -7.89
N ALA A 11 3.08 -12.54 -8.82
CA ALA A 11 3.78 -12.44 -10.10
C ALA A 11 3.36 -11.21 -10.92
N ALA A 12 2.07 -10.91 -11.00
CA ALA A 12 1.55 -9.78 -11.78
C ALA A 12 1.84 -8.40 -11.15
N PHE A 13 1.95 -8.33 -9.82
CA PHE A 13 2.05 -7.06 -9.10
C PHE A 13 3.38 -6.83 -8.38
N SER A 14 4.27 -7.82 -8.29
CA SER A 14 5.55 -7.69 -7.57
C SER A 14 6.49 -6.63 -8.14
N GLY A 15 6.35 -6.27 -9.42
CA GLY A 15 7.07 -5.14 -10.04
C GLY A 15 6.41 -3.78 -9.83
N LEU A 16 5.30 -3.73 -9.08
CA LEU A 16 4.48 -2.54 -8.85
C LEU A 16 4.57 -2.00 -7.41
N ILE A 17 5.70 -2.26 -6.76
CA ILE A 17 6.07 -1.67 -5.48
C ILE A 17 6.31 -0.16 -5.68
N ILE A 18 5.90 0.66 -4.72
CA ILE A 18 6.20 2.08 -4.74
C ILE A 18 7.72 2.28 -4.66
N PRO A 19 8.35 3.02 -5.59
CA PRO A 19 9.77 3.32 -5.52
C PRO A 19 10.19 3.87 -4.15
N GLY A 20 11.17 3.24 -3.51
CA GLY A 20 11.60 3.50 -2.13
C GLY A 20 11.16 2.42 -1.14
N PHE A 21 10.14 1.62 -1.44
CA PHE A 21 9.65 0.55 -0.55
C PHE A 21 10.36 -0.79 -0.73
N GLU A 22 11.32 -0.91 -1.64
CA GLU A 22 11.99 -2.16 -1.96
C GLU A 22 12.63 -2.78 -0.71
N CYS A 23 13.25 -1.97 0.15
CA CYS A 23 13.89 -2.41 1.38
C CYS A 23 12.93 -3.05 2.39
N TYR A 24 11.65 -2.65 2.38
CA TYR A 24 10.65 -3.23 3.29
C TYR A 24 10.34 -4.68 2.93
N PHE A 25 10.32 -5.01 1.63
CA PHE A 25 9.98 -6.34 1.13
C PHE A 25 11.20 -7.25 0.89
N GLN A 26 12.42 -6.74 1.11
CA GLN A 26 13.62 -7.56 1.12
C GLN A 26 13.60 -8.46 2.36
N ARG A 27 13.72 -9.77 2.15
CA ARG A 27 14.00 -10.72 3.22
C ARG A 27 15.40 -10.41 3.73
N ASP A 28 15.53 -10.14 5.02
CA ASP A 28 16.85 -10.15 5.65
C ASP A 28 17.26 -11.62 5.77
N ASP A 29 18.49 -11.97 5.37
CA ASP A 29 18.98 -13.35 5.38
C ASP A 29 19.02 -13.99 6.79
N ASP A 30 18.68 -13.22 7.84
CA ASP A 30 18.62 -13.64 9.24
C ASP A 30 17.19 -13.91 9.77
N ASP A 31 16.13 -13.62 9.00
CA ASP A 31 14.74 -13.80 9.43
C ASP A 31 14.15 -15.15 8.97
N GLU A 32 14.72 -16.27 9.43
CA GLU A 32 14.11 -17.61 9.29
C GLU A 32 12.92 -17.87 10.25
N LEU A 33 12.36 -16.84 10.90
CA LEU A 33 11.33 -17.02 11.95
C LEU A 33 10.06 -16.15 11.83
N TYR A 34 9.71 -15.67 10.65
CA TYR A 34 8.38 -15.07 10.43
C TYR A 34 7.69 -15.73 9.23
N SER A 35 7.34 -17.01 9.40
CA SER A 35 6.42 -17.69 8.49
C SER A 35 5.03 -17.08 8.61
N ASP A 36 4.53 -16.56 7.49
CA ASP A 36 3.10 -16.47 7.13
C ASP A 36 2.13 -16.24 8.29
N TRP A 37 2.04 -15.00 8.77
CA TRP A 37 0.81 -14.50 9.38
C TRP A 37 0.09 -13.61 8.37
N TYR A 38 -0.19 -14.17 7.18
CA TYR A 38 -1.36 -13.77 6.41
C TYR A 38 -2.58 -14.31 7.17
N ASN A 39 -2.95 -13.67 8.26
CA ASN A 39 -4.25 -13.87 8.84
C ASN A 39 -5.22 -12.98 8.06
N ASP A 40 -5.66 -13.49 6.92
CA ASP A 40 -6.84 -13.00 6.21
C ASP A 40 -8.06 -13.37 7.03
N GLY A 41 -8.20 -12.69 8.18
CA GLY A 41 -9.42 -12.67 8.95
C GLY A 41 -10.38 -11.70 8.27
N GLU A 42 -10.87 -12.06 7.08
CA GLU A 42 -12.14 -11.54 6.60
C GLU A 42 -13.22 -11.99 7.60
N GLN A 43 -13.43 -11.20 8.66
CA GLN A 43 -14.75 -11.14 9.29
C GLN A 43 -15.69 -10.53 8.25
N THR A 44 -16.25 -11.40 7.42
CA THR A 44 -17.48 -11.13 6.67
C THR A 44 -18.63 -11.06 7.66
N GLU A 45 -18.70 -9.97 8.43
CA GLU A 45 -20.01 -9.50 8.88
C GLU A 45 -20.68 -8.90 7.65
N SER A 46 -21.63 -9.66 7.12
CA SER A 46 -22.58 -9.26 6.09
C SER A 46 -23.45 -8.12 6.62
N ASP A 47 -22.92 -6.91 6.61
CA ASP A 47 -23.76 -5.72 6.60
C ASP A 47 -24.18 -5.48 5.16
N ASP A 48 -25.36 -6.01 4.87
CA ASP A 48 -26.15 -5.84 3.66
C ASP A 48 -26.46 -4.33 3.50
N ALA A 49 -25.45 -3.58 3.05
CA ALA A 49 -25.58 -2.17 2.70
C ALA A 49 -26.55 -2.12 1.52
N LYS A 50 -27.79 -1.73 1.80
CA LYS A 50 -28.82 -1.44 0.80
C LYS A 50 -28.21 -0.50 -0.24
N ILE A 51 -27.87 -1.06 -1.39
CA ILE A 51 -27.42 -0.32 -2.57
C ILE A 51 -28.58 0.60 -2.95
N ASP A 52 -28.38 1.91 -2.78
CA ASP A 52 -29.28 2.92 -3.30
C ASP A 52 -29.20 2.86 -4.83
N ASN A 53 -30.18 2.20 -5.45
CA ASN A 53 -30.30 1.97 -6.89
C ASN A 53 -30.70 3.23 -7.67
N ASN A 54 -30.30 4.43 -7.24
CA ASN A 54 -30.52 5.66 -8.00
C ASN A 54 -29.44 5.89 -9.07
N VAL A 55 -29.12 4.84 -9.83
CA VAL A 55 -28.39 4.99 -11.09
C VAL A 55 -29.42 5.29 -12.17
N PRO A 56 -29.31 6.41 -12.93
CA PRO A 56 -30.23 6.71 -14.02
C PRO A 56 -30.31 5.51 -14.98
N LEU A 57 -31.54 5.05 -15.28
CA LEU A 57 -31.83 3.87 -16.12
C LEU A 57 -31.04 3.86 -17.45
N ASP A 58 -30.77 5.05 -17.99
CA ASP A 58 -30.01 5.27 -19.23
C ASP A 58 -28.56 4.75 -19.15
N VAL A 59 -27.91 4.86 -17.98
CA VAL A 59 -26.51 4.40 -17.80
C VAL A 59 -26.44 2.87 -17.71
N GLN A 60 -27.42 2.23 -17.06
CA GLN A 60 -27.47 0.77 -16.98
C GLN A 60 -27.71 0.13 -18.35
N ASP A 61 -28.59 0.72 -19.17
CA ASP A 61 -28.89 0.21 -20.51
C ASP A 61 -27.68 0.36 -21.46
N VAL A 62 -26.91 1.45 -21.35
CA VAL A 62 -25.67 1.65 -22.12
C VAL A 62 -24.59 0.64 -21.72
N VAL A 63 -24.38 0.41 -20.42
CA VAL A 63 -23.42 -0.59 -19.93
C VAL A 63 -23.83 -1.99 -20.38
N LYS A 64 -25.12 -2.31 -20.31
CA LYS A 64 -25.65 -3.61 -20.73
C LYS A 64 -25.47 -3.82 -22.24
N GLN A 65 -25.80 -2.84 -23.07
CA GLN A 65 -25.58 -2.92 -24.53
C GLN A 65 -24.10 -3.11 -24.88
N PHE A 66 -23.19 -2.43 -24.18
CA PHE A 66 -21.75 -2.61 -24.36
C PHE A 66 -21.33 -4.05 -24.04
N LEU A 67 -21.74 -4.58 -22.89
CA LEU A 67 -21.42 -5.95 -22.48
C LEU A 67 -22.02 -7.01 -23.41
N ASP A 68 -23.26 -6.81 -23.87
CA ASP A 68 -23.93 -7.71 -24.81
C ASP A 68 -23.26 -7.70 -26.20
N SER A 69 -22.76 -6.53 -26.65
CA SER A 69 -22.02 -6.41 -27.93
C SER A 69 -20.65 -7.10 -27.90
N ILE A 70 -20.09 -7.25 -26.71
CA ILE A 70 -18.78 -7.85 -26.45
C ILE A 70 -18.84 -9.39 -26.43
N ALA A 71 -19.98 -9.96 -26.02
CA ALA A 71 -20.16 -11.40 -25.87
C ALA A 71 -20.33 -12.17 -27.19
N ILE A 72 -20.20 -11.50 -28.35
CA ILE A 72 -20.51 -12.05 -29.68
C ILE A 72 -19.28 -12.71 -30.35
N ASP A 73 -18.05 -12.38 -29.93
CA ASP A 73 -16.84 -13.06 -30.41
C ASP A 73 -16.43 -14.21 -29.47
N ASP A 74 -16.23 -15.40 -30.04
CA ASP A 74 -15.89 -16.68 -29.38
C ASP A 74 -14.47 -16.68 -28.74
N GLU A 75 -13.80 -15.54 -28.70
CA GLU A 75 -12.60 -15.32 -27.90
C GLU A 75 -12.98 -14.71 -26.55
N SER A 76 -12.52 -15.32 -25.46
CA SER A 76 -12.79 -14.84 -24.10
C SER A 76 -12.41 -13.36 -23.96
N PHE A 77 -13.39 -12.47 -24.04
CA PHE A 77 -13.16 -11.05 -23.91
C PHE A 77 -12.72 -10.73 -22.48
N ARG A 78 -11.54 -10.14 -22.35
CA ARG A 78 -10.94 -9.78 -21.05
C ARG A 78 -10.93 -8.27 -20.88
N LEU A 79 -11.74 -7.79 -19.94
CA LEU A 79 -11.65 -6.39 -19.51
C LEU A 79 -10.42 -6.18 -18.64
N PRO A 80 -9.64 -5.10 -18.86
CA PRO A 80 -8.57 -4.74 -17.95
C PRO A 80 -9.15 -4.34 -16.59
N CYS A 81 -8.49 -4.76 -15.52
CA CYS A 81 -8.85 -4.37 -14.17
C CYS A 81 -8.49 -2.90 -13.93
N TYR A 82 -9.49 -2.05 -13.67
CA TYR A 82 -9.27 -0.63 -13.45
C TYR A 82 -8.34 -0.33 -12.26
N ALA A 83 -8.46 -1.10 -11.18
CA ALA A 83 -7.56 -0.97 -10.02
C ALA A 83 -6.10 -1.28 -10.40
N HIS A 84 -5.87 -2.29 -11.26
CA HIS A 84 -4.54 -2.59 -11.78
C HIS A 84 -4.04 -1.45 -12.68
N SER A 85 -4.89 -0.90 -13.54
CA SER A 85 -4.53 0.27 -14.36
C SER A 85 -4.11 1.48 -13.53
N ILE A 86 -4.82 1.79 -12.44
CA ILE A 86 -4.41 2.87 -11.51
C ILE A 86 -3.05 2.57 -10.90
N GLN A 87 -2.83 1.34 -10.43
CA GLN A 87 -1.55 0.96 -9.82
C GLN A 87 -0.37 1.11 -10.80
N LEU A 88 -0.58 0.79 -12.08
CA LEU A 88 0.43 1.03 -13.13
C LEU A 88 0.74 2.52 -13.28
N VAL A 89 -0.29 3.38 -13.35
CA VAL A 89 -0.12 4.84 -13.48
C VAL A 89 0.65 5.41 -12.29
N ILE A 90 0.29 5.02 -11.06
CA ILE A 90 0.96 5.49 -9.85
C ILE A 90 2.43 5.04 -9.84
N ASN A 91 2.69 3.75 -10.12
CA ASN A 91 4.05 3.24 -10.17
C ASN A 91 4.89 4.00 -11.21
N ASP A 92 4.40 4.14 -12.44
CA ASP A 92 5.15 4.80 -13.51
C ASP A 92 5.37 6.29 -13.22
N GLY A 93 4.39 6.98 -12.62
CA GLY A 93 4.55 8.37 -12.16
C GLY A 93 5.65 8.51 -11.09
N LEU A 94 5.69 7.57 -10.13
CA LEU A 94 6.66 7.60 -9.03
C LEU A 94 8.08 7.18 -9.46
N LYS A 95 8.23 6.35 -10.50
CA LYS A 95 9.55 6.06 -11.10
C LYS A 95 10.24 7.32 -11.60
N GLY A 96 9.48 8.29 -12.12
CA GLY A 96 9.99 9.59 -12.55
C GLY A 96 10.28 10.56 -11.40
N SER A 97 9.74 10.33 -10.21
CA SER A 97 9.83 11.22 -9.05
C SER A 97 11.00 10.85 -8.13
N ILE A 98 12.23 11.11 -8.57
CA ILE A 98 13.45 10.76 -7.82
C ILE A 98 13.59 11.52 -6.48
N CYS A 99 12.88 12.64 -6.30
CA CYS A 99 12.99 13.48 -5.11
C CYS A 99 12.26 12.92 -3.89
N VAL A 100 11.17 12.15 -4.09
CA VAL A 100 10.37 11.58 -2.99
C VAL A 100 10.92 10.23 -2.51
N GLN A 101 11.62 9.51 -3.39
CA GLN A 101 12.15 8.16 -3.12
C GLN A 101 12.99 8.07 -1.83
N PRO A 102 13.94 8.99 -1.54
CA PRO A 102 14.73 8.90 -0.30
C PRO A 102 13.88 9.02 0.97
N SER A 103 12.82 9.82 0.93
CA SER A 103 11.91 9.98 2.07
C SER A 103 11.02 8.75 2.22
N LEU A 104 10.53 8.16 1.12
CA LEU A 104 9.77 6.91 1.15
C LEU A 104 10.63 5.73 1.64
N GLU A 105 11.91 5.68 1.27
CA GLU A 105 12.85 4.67 1.75
C GLU A 105 13.10 4.75 3.26
N LYS A 106 13.16 5.97 3.81
CA LYS A 106 13.21 6.12 5.28
C LYS A 106 11.94 5.58 5.93
N ILE A 107 10.76 5.92 5.40
CA ILE A 107 9.48 5.44 5.92
C ILE A 107 9.42 3.91 5.87
N SER A 108 9.83 3.31 4.74
CA SER A 108 9.83 1.87 4.57
C SER A 108 10.75 1.19 5.59
N LYS A 109 11.92 1.76 5.89
CA LYS A 109 12.84 1.25 6.92
C LYS A 109 12.29 1.44 8.33
N ILE A 110 11.68 2.58 8.64
CA ILE A 110 11.03 2.83 9.94
C ILE A 110 9.93 1.81 10.17
N ALA A 111 9.08 1.57 9.16
CA ALA A 111 8.03 0.59 9.25
C ALA A 111 8.58 -0.84 9.41
N LYS A 112 9.63 -1.20 8.67
CA LYS A 112 10.29 -2.51 8.85
C LYS A 112 10.77 -2.68 10.30
N LEU A 113 11.44 -1.68 10.85
CA LEU A 113 11.89 -1.67 12.25
C LEU A 113 10.74 -1.77 13.24
N SER A 114 9.58 -1.17 12.95
CA SER A 114 8.41 -1.26 13.82
C SER A 114 7.88 -2.69 13.97
N HIS A 115 8.22 -3.58 13.03
CA HIS A 115 7.83 -4.99 13.04
C HIS A 115 8.97 -5.93 13.47
N SER A 116 10.21 -5.62 13.11
CA SER A 116 11.36 -6.49 13.39
C SER A 116 12.08 -6.15 14.71
N SER A 117 12.04 -4.90 15.17
CA SER A 117 12.72 -4.47 16.39
C SER A 117 11.75 -4.32 17.55
N THR A 118 11.85 -5.21 18.54
CA THR A 118 11.04 -5.14 19.76
C THR A 118 11.20 -3.80 20.49
N ALA A 119 12.41 -3.26 20.53
CA ALA A 119 12.70 -1.97 21.16
C ALA A 119 11.99 -0.80 20.46
N VAL A 120 11.86 -0.83 19.13
CA VAL A 120 11.12 0.19 18.37
C VAL A 120 9.62 -0.02 18.52
N ALA A 121 9.16 -1.26 18.38
CA ALA A 121 7.76 -1.66 18.52
C ALA A 121 7.16 -1.23 19.87
N GLU A 122 7.83 -1.56 20.98
CA GLU A 122 7.38 -1.19 22.33
C GLU A 122 7.28 0.34 22.50
N ARG A 123 8.20 1.10 21.90
CA ARG A 123 8.20 2.57 22.00
C ARG A 123 7.08 3.21 21.19
N LEU A 124 6.75 2.65 20.03
CA LEU A 124 5.60 3.06 19.23
C LEU A 124 4.28 2.72 19.93
N GLU A 125 4.19 1.54 20.55
CA GLU A 125 3.02 1.15 21.34
C GLU A 125 2.81 2.06 22.55
N ASN A 126 3.89 2.52 23.20
CA ASN A 126 3.82 3.49 24.30
C ASN A 126 3.22 4.85 23.88
N ILE A 127 3.32 5.22 22.61
CA ILE A 127 2.64 6.40 22.05
C ILE A 127 1.33 6.06 21.33
N GLN A 128 0.82 4.84 21.52
CA GLN A 128 -0.40 4.28 20.94
C GLN A 128 -0.42 4.28 19.41
N VAL A 129 0.74 4.08 18.78
CA VAL A 129 0.87 3.99 17.32
C VAL A 129 1.16 2.55 16.92
N CYS A 130 0.36 2.03 15.99
CA CYS A 130 0.61 0.76 15.31
C CYS A 130 0.77 1.05 13.81
N VAL A 131 1.94 0.72 13.26
CA VAL A 131 2.21 0.87 11.83
C VAL A 131 1.55 -0.31 11.11
N PRO A 132 0.73 -0.10 10.07
CA PRO A 132 0.13 -1.21 9.33
C PRO A 132 1.16 -1.92 8.45
N ASN A 133 0.98 -3.23 8.25
CA ASN A 133 1.79 -3.99 7.31
C ASN A 133 1.46 -3.60 5.87
N ALA A 134 2.49 -3.27 5.08
CA ALA A 134 2.32 -3.04 3.65
C ALA A 134 2.22 -4.37 2.89
N ASN A 135 1.32 -4.42 1.92
CA ASN A 135 1.16 -5.51 0.98
C ASN A 135 1.92 -5.20 -0.33
N LYS A 136 2.81 -6.11 -0.71
CA LYS A 136 3.64 -5.99 -1.92
C LYS A 136 2.82 -5.84 -3.21
N THR A 137 1.61 -6.38 -3.23
CA THR A 137 0.74 -6.39 -4.42
C THR A 137 -0.19 -5.20 -4.53
N ARG A 138 -0.37 -4.40 -3.45
CA ARG A 138 -1.36 -3.30 -3.41
C ARG A 138 -0.71 -1.99 -2.97
N TRP A 139 -0.73 -0.98 -3.84
CA TRP A 139 -0.13 0.33 -3.54
C TRP A 139 -0.80 1.04 -2.35
N ASN A 140 -2.13 0.89 -2.18
CA ASN A 140 -2.88 1.52 -1.07
C ASN A 140 -2.27 1.21 0.29
N SER A 141 -1.94 -0.06 0.55
CA SER A 141 -1.36 -0.46 1.84
C SER A 141 0.01 0.17 2.12
N GLN A 142 0.81 0.45 1.08
CA GLN A 142 2.06 1.20 1.21
C GLN A 142 1.78 2.68 1.48
N TYR A 143 0.76 3.25 0.82
CA TYR A 143 0.28 4.61 1.10
C TYR A 143 -0.25 4.77 2.54
N ASP A 144 -1.08 3.84 3.02
CA ASP A 144 -1.65 3.86 4.39
C ASP A 144 -0.54 3.81 5.45
N MET A 145 0.52 3.03 5.18
CA MET A 145 1.72 3.02 6.01
C MET A 145 2.41 4.39 6.03
N VAL A 146 2.58 5.06 4.87
CA VAL A 146 3.13 6.42 4.83
C VAL A 146 2.28 7.37 5.68
N VAL A 147 0.96 7.38 5.46
CA VAL A 147 0.01 8.22 6.21
C VAL A 147 0.14 8.00 7.71
N THR A 148 0.25 6.74 8.14
CA THR A 148 0.39 6.40 9.55
C THR A 148 1.68 6.95 10.15
N VAL A 149 2.83 6.77 9.48
CA VAL A 149 4.13 7.21 10.00
C VAL A 149 4.23 8.73 10.01
N ILE A 150 3.71 9.44 9.00
CA ILE A 150 3.71 10.91 9.01
C ILE A 150 2.74 11.51 10.04
N GLY A 151 1.73 10.74 10.46
CA GLY A 151 0.78 11.14 11.49
C GLY A 151 1.38 11.14 12.89
N ILE A 152 2.55 10.51 13.08
CA ILE A 152 3.27 10.52 14.35
C ILE A 152 3.87 11.91 14.59
N GLN A 153 3.77 12.42 15.82
CA GLN A 153 4.37 13.70 16.16
C GLN A 153 5.88 13.69 15.84
N PRO A 154 6.42 14.66 15.06
CA PRO A 154 7.79 14.61 14.56
C PRO A 154 8.87 14.52 15.63
N SER A 155 8.68 15.19 16.76
CA SER A 155 9.60 15.11 17.91
C SER A 155 9.59 13.70 18.53
N ALA A 156 8.41 13.13 18.76
CA ALA A 156 8.28 11.81 19.37
C ALA A 156 8.91 10.72 18.49
N LEU A 157 8.64 10.74 17.17
CA LEU A 157 9.23 9.77 16.25
C LEU A 157 10.76 9.87 16.22
N ASN A 158 11.30 11.08 16.07
CA ASN A 158 12.76 11.26 16.03
C ASN A 158 13.42 10.91 17.37
N ASP A 159 12.77 11.18 18.51
CA ASP A 159 13.28 10.80 19.83
C ASP A 159 13.36 9.27 19.98
N ILE A 160 12.33 8.54 19.54
CA ILE A 160 12.34 7.07 19.52
C ILE A 160 13.52 6.57 18.67
N LEU A 161 13.63 7.05 17.44
CA LEU A 161 14.70 6.65 16.52
C LEU A 161 16.10 6.97 17.09
N ILE A 162 16.27 8.12 17.74
CA ILE A 162 17.53 8.48 18.40
C ILE A 162 17.85 7.55 19.56
N GLN A 163 16.87 7.21 20.39
CA GLN A 163 17.04 6.34 21.56
C GLN A 163 17.33 4.89 21.16
N THR A 164 16.77 4.43 20.03
CA THR A 164 17.00 3.09 19.48
C THR A 164 18.19 3.05 18.51
N GLN A 165 19.02 4.09 18.46
CA GLN A 165 20.25 4.16 17.63
C GLN A 165 20.04 4.18 16.11
N HIS A 166 18.86 4.61 15.64
CA HIS A 166 18.47 4.74 14.22
C HIS A 166 18.41 6.21 13.75
N ARG A 167 19.45 6.99 14.07
CA ARG A 167 19.48 8.45 13.79
C ARG A 167 19.45 8.78 12.30
N GLU A 168 19.97 7.87 11.47
CA GLU A 168 19.97 7.96 10.01
C GLU A 168 18.56 8.00 9.42
N LEU A 169 17.57 7.45 10.12
CA LEU A 169 16.18 7.41 9.70
C LEU A 169 15.36 8.62 10.17
N CYS A 170 15.95 9.53 10.95
CA CYS A 170 15.24 10.73 11.40
C CYS A 170 14.72 11.55 10.21
N LEU A 171 13.44 11.92 10.31
CA LEU A 171 12.76 12.71 9.31
C LEU A 171 13.02 14.20 9.55
N LYS A 172 13.52 14.88 8.52
CA LYS A 172 13.77 16.33 8.51
C LYS A 172 12.56 17.05 7.93
N SER A 173 12.53 18.38 8.07
CA SER A 173 11.45 19.21 7.49
C SER A 173 11.25 18.97 5.99
N LEU A 174 12.35 18.77 5.25
CA LEU A 174 12.28 18.45 3.81
C LEU A 174 11.61 17.09 3.57
N ASP A 175 11.90 16.07 4.39
CA ASP A 175 11.26 14.76 4.26
C ASP A 175 9.75 14.89 4.48
N TYR A 176 9.33 15.61 5.52
CA TYR A 176 7.90 15.86 5.76
C TYR A 176 7.25 16.64 4.62
N GLN A 177 7.92 17.63 4.02
CA GLN A 177 7.38 18.35 2.87
C GLN A 177 7.13 17.40 1.69
N MET A 178 8.12 16.59 1.33
CA MET A 178 8.00 15.63 0.23
C MET A 178 6.91 14.58 0.49
N LEU A 179 6.84 14.05 1.71
CA LEU A 179 5.85 13.04 2.08
C LEU A 179 4.42 13.61 2.15
N ASN A 180 4.25 14.84 2.66
CA ASN A 180 2.94 15.49 2.67
C ASN A 180 2.46 15.83 1.25
N GLU A 181 3.36 16.25 0.36
CA GLU A 181 3.03 16.47 -1.05
C GLU A 181 2.63 15.15 -1.72
N PHE A 182 3.40 14.08 -1.50
CA PHE A 182 3.08 12.73 -1.96
C PHE A 182 1.68 12.28 -1.49
N VAL A 183 1.37 12.42 -0.20
CA VAL A 183 0.06 12.06 0.34
C VAL A 183 -1.02 12.93 -0.31
N SER A 184 -0.83 14.24 -0.40
CA SER A 184 -1.80 15.17 -0.98
C SER A 184 -2.15 14.83 -2.43
N LEU A 185 -1.17 14.39 -3.23
CA LEU A 185 -1.38 14.00 -4.63
C LEU A 185 -2.21 12.72 -4.79
N LEU A 186 -2.18 11.82 -3.81
CA LEU A 186 -2.84 10.51 -3.88
C LEU A 186 -4.16 10.44 -3.10
N THR A 187 -4.54 11.49 -2.37
CA THR A 187 -5.76 11.55 -1.55
C THR A 187 -6.99 12.06 -2.34
N LEU A 188 -7.14 11.68 -3.61
CA LEU A 188 -8.26 12.12 -4.47
C LEU A 188 -9.63 11.62 -3.99
#